data_AF-A0A0N4YX00-F1
#
_entry.id   AF-A0A0N4YX00-F1
#
_cell.length_a   1.000
_cell.length_b   1.000
_cell.length_c   1.000
_cell.angle_alpha   90.00
_cell.angle_beta   90.00
_cell.angle_gamma   90.00
#
_symmetry.space_group_name_H-M   'P 1'
#
loop_
_entity.id
_entity.type
_entity.pdbx_description
1 polymer ?
#
loop_
_entity_poly.entity_id
_entity_poly.type
_entity_poly.pdbx_seq_one_letter_code
_entity_poly.pdbx_strand_id
1 'polypeptide(L)'
;MSLDVDTVILNMDTVNFLGISIVGQSSARGDNGIYVANIMKVIPLQAANIASGGAVALDGRISAGDMILQVNDISFDNFTNDQAVDVLR
;
A
#
# COMPACT_ATOMS: atom_id res chain seq x y z
N MET A 1 9.75 20.43 9.88
CA MET A 1 9.98 19.10 9.29
C MET A 1 8.99 18.99 8.14
N SER A 2 9.46 18.73 6.92
CA SER A 2 8.56 18.49 5.77
C SER A 2 8.09 17.05 5.83
N LEU A 3 6.82 16.78 5.50
CA LEU A 3 6.47 15.44 5.04
C LEU A 3 7.01 15.31 3.63
N ASP A 4 7.82 14.29 3.38
CA ASP A 4 8.24 13.95 2.02
C ASP A 4 7.11 13.12 1.39
N VAL A 5 6.66 13.56 0.22
CA VAL A 5 5.62 12.88 -0.56
C VAL A 5 6.30 12.25 -1.76
N ASP A 6 6.30 10.92 -1.79
CA ASP A 6 6.93 10.14 -2.85
C ASP A 6 5.88 9.40 -3.70
N THR A 7 6.07 9.41 -5.01
CA THR A 7 5.27 8.59 -5.95
C THR A 7 6.04 7.32 -6.30
N VAL A 8 5.39 6.18 -6.10
CA VAL A 8 5.95 4.84 -6.36
C VAL A 8 5.18 4.19 -7.50
N ILE A 9 5.91 3.77 -8.54
CA ILE A 9 5.37 2.97 -9.63
C ILE A 9 5.73 1.51 -9.36
N LEU A 10 4.73 0.67 -9.19
CA LEU A 10 4.89 -0.76 -8.91
C LEU A 10 4.78 -1.57 -10.20
N ASN A 11 5.69 -2.54 -10.38
CA ASN A 11 5.60 -3.50 -11.48
C ASN A 11 4.63 -4.63 -11.11
N MET A 12 3.53 -4.74 -11.87
CA MET A 12 2.51 -5.78 -11.70
C MET A 12 2.62 -6.92 -12.72
N ASP A 13 3.65 -6.93 -13.59
CA ASP A 13 3.84 -7.99 -14.59
C ASP A 13 4.30 -9.31 -13.96
N THR A 14 4.98 -9.24 -12.82
CA THR A 14 5.55 -10.40 -12.12
C THR A 14 4.71 -10.88 -10.95
N VAL A 15 3.75 -10.08 -10.48
CA VAL A 15 2.91 -10.34 -9.30
C VAL A 15 1.51 -9.76 -9.51
N ASN A 16 0.49 -10.51 -9.09
CA ASN A 16 -0.91 -10.15 -9.36
C ASN A 16 -1.58 -9.35 -8.23
N PHE A 17 -0.83 -8.90 -7.23
CA PHE A 17 -1.39 -8.21 -6.06
C PHE A 17 -0.34 -7.36 -5.34
N LEU A 18 -0.81 -6.32 -4.64
CA LEU A 18 0.06 -5.36 -3.93
C LEU A 18 0.72 -5.96 -2.68
N GLY A 19 -0.01 -6.81 -1.95
CA GLY A 19 0.46 -7.47 -0.72
C GLY A 19 0.55 -6.54 0.49
N ILE A 20 -0.42 -5.64 0.63
CA ILE A 20 -0.55 -4.75 1.79
C ILE A 20 -1.89 -4.94 2.50
N SER A 21 -1.93 -4.59 3.77
CA SER A 21 -3.17 -4.32 4.50
C SER A 21 -3.23 -2.85 4.80
N ILE A 22 -4.42 -2.25 4.70
CA ILE A 22 -4.63 -0.84 4.99
C ILE A 22 -5.49 -0.64 6.24
N VAL A 23 -5.30 0.50 6.89
CA VAL A 23 -6.17 1.00 7.97
C VAL A 23 -6.51 2.45 7.72
N GLY A 24 -7.78 2.77 7.85
CA GLY A 24 -8.31 4.12 7.82
C GLY A 24 -8.38 4.66 9.23
N GLN A 25 -7.81 5.83 9.43
CA GLN A 25 -7.95 6.56 10.68
C GLN A 25 -9.13 7.51 10.53
N SER A 26 -10.20 7.29 11.30
CA SER A 26 -11.20 8.32 11.55
C SER A 26 -10.85 8.99 12.87
N SER A 27 -10.17 10.13 12.81
CA SER A 27 -10.05 10.97 14.00
C SER A 27 -11.27 11.89 14.10
N ALA A 28 -11.76 12.13 15.32
CA ALA A 28 -12.80 13.15 15.57
C ALA A 28 -12.33 14.58 15.20
N ARG A 29 -11.05 14.74 14.85
CA ARG A 29 -10.41 15.98 14.39
C ARG A 29 -10.41 16.14 12.86
N GLY A 30 -10.88 15.14 12.11
CA GLY A 30 -11.04 15.23 10.66
C GLY A 30 -9.84 14.75 9.84
N ASP A 31 -8.77 14.27 10.47
CA ASP A 31 -7.68 13.59 9.75
C ASP A 31 -8.19 12.20 9.33
N ASN A 32 -8.80 12.14 8.14
CA ASN A 32 -9.27 10.94 7.47
C ASN A 32 -8.16 10.48 6.52
N GLY A 33 -7.34 9.52 6.95
CA GLY A 33 -6.23 9.02 6.17
C GLY A 33 -6.25 7.52 6.04
N ILE A 34 -5.80 7.01 4.89
CA ILE A 34 -5.57 5.58 4.65
C ILE A 34 -4.08 5.31 4.81
N TYR A 35 -3.74 4.36 5.65
CA TYR A 35 -2.36 4.03 6.00
C TYR A 35 -2.06 2.57 5.73
N VAL A 36 -0.81 2.27 5.37
CA VAL A 36 -0.31 0.91 5.27
C VAL A 36 -0.15 0.33 6.68
N ALA A 37 -0.99 -0.65 7.03
CA ALA A 37 -0.93 -1.32 8.33
C ALA A 37 0.10 -2.43 8.37
N ASN A 38 0.18 -3.21 7.28
CA ASN A 38 1.10 -4.34 7.16
C ASN A 38 1.51 -4.55 5.71
N ILE A 39 2.71 -5.08 5.52
CA ILE A 39 3.25 -5.50 4.23
C ILE A 39 3.54 -6.99 4.31
N MET A 40 2.98 -7.74 3.37
CA MET A 40 3.20 -9.17 3.26
C MET A 40 4.64 -9.42 2.84
N LYS A 41 5.43 -10.01 3.75
CA LYS A 41 6.86 -10.25 3.52
C LYS A 41 7.07 -11.17 2.31
N VAL A 42 8.10 -10.85 1.53
CA VAL A 42 8.63 -11.76 0.51
C VAL A 42 9.24 -12.96 1.22
N ILE A 43 8.71 -14.15 0.94
CA ILE A 43 9.33 -15.40 1.37
C ILE A 43 10.12 -15.95 0.18
N PRO A 44 11.47 -16.05 0.25
CA PRO A 44 12.24 -16.71 -0.78
C PRO A 44 11.98 -18.22 -0.73
N LEU A 45 11.10 -18.70 -1.61
CA LEU A 45 10.92 -20.13 -1.83
C LEU A 45 12.11 -20.64 -2.65
N GLN A 46 13.10 -21.22 -1.96
CA GLN A 46 14.30 -21.79 -2.59
C GLN A 46 14.00 -22.81 -3.70
N ALA A 47 12.82 -23.44 -3.66
CA ALA A 47 12.41 -24.45 -4.62
C ALA A 47 11.78 -23.88 -5.92
N ALA A 48 11.35 -22.62 -5.94
CA ALA A 48 10.56 -22.08 -7.05
C ALA A 48 11.26 -21.00 -7.90
N ASN A 49 12.39 -20.43 -7.45
CA ASN A 49 12.94 -19.19 -8.03
C ASN A 49 11.88 -18.07 -8.17
N ILE A 50 10.80 -18.13 -7.38
CA ILE A 50 9.72 -17.15 -7.36
C ILE A 50 9.71 -16.52 -5.98
N ALA A 51 9.96 -15.21 -5.95
CA ALA A 51 9.74 -14.40 -4.76
C ALA A 51 8.22 -14.37 -4.49
N SER A 52 7.80 -15.10 -3.44
CA SER A 52 6.39 -15.15 -3.04
C SER A 52 6.13 -13.95 -2.13
N GLY A 53 5.80 -12.82 -2.75
CA GLY A 53 5.58 -11.53 -2.11
C GLY A 53 4.64 -10.66 -2.95
N GLY A 54 4.06 -9.62 -2.36
CA GLY A 54 3.28 -8.64 -3.12
C GLY A 54 4.19 -7.60 -3.77
N ALA A 55 3.66 -6.87 -4.75
CA ALA A 55 4.39 -5.84 -5.49
C ALA A 55 5.07 -4.81 -4.57
N VAL A 56 4.40 -4.43 -3.48
CA VAL A 56 4.92 -3.46 -2.51
C VAL A 56 6.15 -4.00 -1.80
N ALA A 57 6.13 -5.27 -1.39
CA ALA A 57 7.25 -5.88 -0.68
C ALA A 57 8.47 -6.13 -1.58
N LEU A 58 8.24 -6.34 -2.88
CA LEU A 58 9.30 -6.49 -3.88
C LEU A 58 9.96 -5.16 -4.23
N ASP A 59 9.18 -4.07 -4.27
CA ASP A 59 9.70 -2.73 -4.52
C ASP A 59 10.49 -2.18 -3.32
N GLY A 60 9.96 -2.38 -2.10
CA GLY A 60 10.66 -2.09 -0.85
C GLY A 60 10.72 -0.61 -0.44
N ARG A 61 10.19 0.32 -1.23
CA ARG A 61 10.15 1.75 -0.86
C ARG A 61 9.00 2.12 0.08
N ILE A 62 7.88 1.41 0.00
CA ILE A 62 6.70 1.62 0.85
C ILE A 62 6.84 0.79 2.12
N SER A 63 6.52 1.38 3.26
CA SER A 63 6.63 0.80 4.61
C SER A 63 5.31 0.85 5.37
N ALA A 64 5.18 0.01 6.40
CA ALA A 64 4.06 0.11 7.33
C ALA A 64 4.13 1.44 8.09
N GLY A 65 3.00 2.15 8.17
CA GLY A 65 2.89 3.50 8.70
C GLY A 65 2.79 4.59 7.63
N ASP A 66 3.14 4.29 6.37
CA ASP A 66 3.03 5.25 5.28
C ASP A 66 1.57 5.58 4.98
N MET A 67 1.29 6.85 4.67
CA MET A 67 -0.03 7.33 4.27
C MET A 67 -0.18 7.22 2.75
N ILE A 68 -1.27 6.59 2.31
CA ILE A 68 -1.64 6.53 0.89
C ILE A 68 -2.51 7.75 0.59
N LEU A 69 -1.99 8.64 -0.25
CA LEU A 69 -2.70 9.84 -0.69
C LEU A 69 -3.47 9.62 -1.99
N GLN A 70 -2.91 8.82 -2.90
CA GLN A 70 -3.45 8.61 -4.24
C GLN A 70 -2.96 7.29 -4.83
N VAL A 71 -3.82 6.63 -5.61
CA VAL A 71 -3.46 5.43 -6.39
C VAL A 71 -4.09 5.54 -7.78
N ASN A 72 -3.30 5.35 -8.84
CA ASN A 72 -3.77 5.40 -10.24
C ASN A 72 -4.65 6.62 -10.52
N ASP A 73 -4.15 7.80 -10.16
CA ASP A 73 -4.83 9.08 -10.27
C ASP A 73 -6.08 9.29 -9.39
N ILE A 74 -6.48 8.30 -8.58
CA ILE A 74 -7.62 8.39 -7.65
C ILE A 74 -7.12 8.84 -6.28
N SER A 75 -7.58 10.02 -5.82
CA SER A 75 -7.28 10.55 -4.48
C SER A 75 -8.01 9.77 -3.39
N PHE A 76 -7.34 9.52 -2.27
CA PHE A 76 -7.86 8.81 -1.10
C PHE A 76 -8.30 9.79 0.00
N ASP A 77 -8.34 11.10 -0.28
CA ASP A 77 -8.80 12.10 0.67
C ASP A 77 -10.25 11.82 1.09
N ASN A 78 -10.49 11.76 2.40
CA ASN A 78 -11.78 11.43 3.00
C ASN A 78 -12.37 10.06 2.61
N PHE A 79 -11.56 9.13 2.12
CA PHE A 79 -12.03 7.77 1.84
C PHE A 79 -12.32 7.01 3.14
N THR A 80 -13.40 6.24 3.14
CA THR A 80 -13.59 5.18 4.14
C THR A 80 -12.70 3.98 3.82
N ASN A 81 -12.53 3.09 4.79
CA ASN A 81 -11.84 1.81 4.57
C ASN A 81 -12.42 1.03 3.40
N ASP A 82 -13.75 0.94 3.32
CA ASP A 82 -14.42 0.16 2.28
C ASP A 82 -14.16 0.76 0.88
N GLN A 83 -14.24 2.09 0.75
CA GLN A 83 -13.92 2.78 -0.51
C GLN A 83 -12.46 2.59 -0.91
N ALA A 84 -11.54 2.68 0.04
CA ALA A 84 -10.12 2.47 -0.20
C ALA A 84 -9.82 1.03 -0.63
N VAL A 85 -10.49 0.05 -0.01
CA VAL A 85 -10.38 -1.37 -0.38
C VAL A 85 -10.89 -1.60 -1.81
N ASP A 86 -11.99 -0.97 -2.21
CA ASP A 86 -12.54 -1.13 -3.56
C ASP A 86 -11.60 -0.59 -4.66
N VAL A 87 -10.83 0.46 -4.38
CA VAL A 87 -9.84 1.01 -5.32
C VAL A 87 -8.54 0.20 -5.36
N LEU A 88 -8.14 -0.42 -4.25
CA LEU A 88 -6.91 -1.21 -4.13
C LEU A 88 -7.05 -2.69 -4.57
N ARG A 89 -8.26 -3.10 -4.93
CA ARG A 89 -8.59 -4.48 -5.32
C ARG A 89 -8.22 -4.84 -6.75
#